data_AF-A0A1Z9TLR5-F1
#
_entry.id   AF-A0A1Z9TLR5-F1
#
_cell.length_a   1.000
_cell.length_b   1.000
_cell.length_c   1.000
_cell.angle_alpha   90.00
_cell.angle_beta   90.00
_cell.angle_gamma   90.00
#
_symmetry.space_group_name_H-M   'P 1'
#
loop_
_entity.id
_entity.type
_entity.pdbx_description
1 polymer ?
#
loop_
_entity_poly.entity_id
_entity_poly.type
_entity_poly.pdbx_seq_one_letter_code
_entity_poly.pdbx_strand_id
1 'polypeptide(L)'
;MINKKVLLIAAMFYSSSIANEINSRIIIENCKSCHGENLKGNSYIKSLMLINKETFITKMKEYKLQKKDSVMMRIVKPLTLKDIKKIADLIYDDK
;
A
#
# COMPACT_ATOMS: atom_id res chain seq x y z
N MET A 1 2.05 -32.95 -35.36
CA MET A 1 1.72 -33.77 -34.16
C MET A 1 2.43 -33.18 -32.96
N ILE A 2 1.71 -32.43 -32.12
CA ILE A 2 2.28 -31.83 -30.90
C ILE A 2 2.54 -32.95 -29.89
N ASN A 3 3.80 -33.10 -29.49
CA ASN A 3 4.26 -34.18 -28.63
C ASN A 3 3.68 -33.98 -27.21
N LYS A 4 2.87 -34.93 -26.72
CA LYS A 4 2.14 -34.84 -25.43
C LYS A 4 3.05 -34.50 -24.24
N LYS A 5 4.35 -34.79 -24.33
CA LYS A 5 5.36 -34.45 -23.32
C LYS A 5 5.64 -32.94 -23.20
N VAL A 6 5.50 -32.17 -24.29
CA VAL A 6 5.71 -30.71 -24.31
C VAL A 6 4.56 -29.98 -23.59
N LEU A 7 3.35 -30.52 -23.65
CA LEU A 7 2.16 -29.95 -23.00
C LEU A 7 2.28 -29.97 -21.46
N LEU A 8 2.94 -30.99 -20.89
CA LEU A 8 3.11 -31.17 -19.45
C LEU A 8 4.13 -30.19 -18.84
N ILE A 9 5.17 -29.81 -19.59
CA ILE A 9 6.21 -28.87 -19.11
C ILE A 9 5.67 -27.43 -19.06
N ALA A 10 4.75 -27.06 -19.97
CA ALA A 10 4.14 -25.74 -19.98
C ALA A 10 3.17 -25.50 -18.80
N ALA A 11 2.55 -26.55 -18.26
CA ALA A 11 1.57 -26.42 -17.18
C ALA A 11 2.21 -26.08 -15.81
N MET A 12 3.50 -26.37 -15.61
CA MET A 12 4.19 -26.19 -14.33
C MET A 12 4.63 -24.73 -14.05
N PHE A 13 4.53 -23.82 -15.03
CA PHE A 13 4.88 -22.41 -14.85
C PHE A 13 3.71 -21.53 -14.38
N TYR A 14 2.52 -22.10 -14.17
CA TYR A 14 1.32 -21.35 -13.78
C TYR A 14 1.06 -21.28 -12.27
N SER A 15 1.99 -21.74 -11.43
CA SER A 15 1.93 -21.48 -9.99
C SER A 15 2.16 -19.98 -9.75
N SER A 16 1.08 -19.23 -9.91
CA SER A 16 0.95 -17.83 -9.52
C SER A 16 1.08 -17.81 -8.01
N SER A 17 2.26 -17.42 -7.51
CA SER A 17 2.42 -17.11 -6.10
C SER A 17 1.43 -16.02 -5.74
N ILE A 18 0.35 -16.38 -5.06
CA ILE A 18 -0.54 -15.41 -4.43
C ILE A 18 0.31 -14.79 -3.33
N ALA A 19 0.99 -13.69 -3.66
CA ALA A 19 1.71 -12.90 -2.68
C ALA A 19 0.70 -12.56 -1.56
N ASN A 20 1.05 -12.94 -0.33
CA ASN A 20 0.22 -12.68 0.83
C ASN A 20 0.10 -11.15 0.96
N GLU A 21 -0.98 -10.57 0.44
CA GLU A 21 -1.17 -9.12 0.46
C GLU A 21 -1.07 -8.66 1.92
N ILE A 22 -0.17 -7.72 2.22
CA ILE A 22 -0.16 -7.09 3.53
C ILE A 22 -1.55 -6.52 3.74
N ASN A 23 -2.23 -6.96 4.81
CA ASN A 23 -3.62 -6.59 5.02
C ASN A 23 -3.71 -5.07 5.21
N SER A 24 -4.23 -4.38 4.20
CA SER A 24 -4.29 -2.91 4.17
C SER A 24 -5.09 -2.33 5.32
N ARG A 25 -6.02 -3.10 5.92
CA ARG A 25 -6.72 -2.69 7.16
C ARG A 25 -5.76 -2.63 8.35
N ILE A 26 -4.87 -3.61 8.50
CA ILE A 26 -3.83 -3.58 9.55
C ILE A 26 -2.90 -2.38 9.34
N ILE A 27 -2.54 -2.07 8.09
CA ILE A 27 -1.73 -0.89 7.79
C ILE A 27 -2.44 0.39 8.23
N ILE A 28 -3.75 0.50 7.97
CA ILE A 28 -4.55 1.67 8.39
C ILE A 28 -4.59 1.80 9.91
N GLU A 29 -4.72 0.70 10.66
CA GLU A 29 -4.62 0.76 12.13
C GLU A 29 -3.25 1.29 12.59
N ASN A 30 -2.17 0.89 11.92
CA ASN A 30 -0.84 1.45 12.19
C ASN A 30 -0.73 2.93 11.78
N CYS A 31 -1.45 3.39 10.75
CA CYS A 31 -1.51 4.81 10.42
C CYS A 31 -2.16 5.63 11.56
N LYS A 32 -3.19 5.09 12.21
CA LYS A 32 -3.89 5.75 13.32
C LYS A 32 -3.00 5.96 14.54
N SER A 33 -2.00 5.10 14.79
CA SER A 33 -1.11 5.24 15.95
C SER A 33 -0.36 6.58 15.95
N CYS A 34 -0.08 7.13 14.77
CA CYS A 34 0.60 8.42 14.60
C CYS A 34 -0.37 9.52 14.16
N HIS A 35 -1.29 9.23 13.24
CA HIS A 35 -2.24 10.21 12.69
C HIS A 35 -3.53 10.34 13.49
N GLY A 36 -3.58 9.79 14.70
CA GLY A 36 -4.72 9.89 15.60
C GLY A 36 -5.91 9.01 15.20
N GLU A 37 -6.89 8.97 16.09
CA GLU A 37 -8.12 8.21 15.89
C GLU A 37 -8.87 8.67 14.64
N ASN A 38 -9.36 7.71 13.85
CA ASN A 38 -10.00 7.96 12.57
C ASN A 38 -9.17 8.86 11.62
N LEU A 39 -7.84 8.85 11.79
CA LEU A 39 -6.88 9.61 11.00
C LEU A 39 -7.08 11.14 11.07
N LYS A 40 -7.74 11.63 12.13
CA LYS A 40 -8.08 13.05 12.34
C LYS A 40 -6.93 13.92 12.85
N GLY A 41 -5.75 13.35 13.03
CA GLY A 41 -4.57 14.03 13.54
C GLY A 41 -4.56 14.17 15.06
N ASN A 42 -3.51 14.79 15.56
CA ASN A 42 -3.33 15.19 16.95
C ASN A 42 -2.51 16.50 17.00
N SER A 43 -2.08 16.91 18.19
CA SER A 43 -1.30 18.14 18.42
C SER A 43 0.06 18.16 17.70
N TYR A 44 0.62 17.01 17.34
CA TYR A 44 1.95 16.89 16.74
C TYR A 44 1.91 16.49 15.27
N ILE A 45 0.96 15.63 14.89
CA ILE A 45 0.86 15.04 13.55
C ILE A 45 -0.48 15.41 12.92
N LYS A 46 -0.42 15.93 11.69
CA LYS A 46 -1.59 16.42 10.96
C LYS A 46 -2.53 15.28 10.54
N SER A 47 -3.81 15.64 10.47
CA SER A 47 -4.89 14.82 9.93
C SER A 47 -4.65 14.42 8.49
N LEU A 48 -4.94 13.16 8.15
CA LEU A 48 -5.00 12.71 6.75
C LEU A 48 -6.34 13.09 6.09
N MET A 49 -7.36 13.42 6.89
CA MET A 49 -8.68 13.82 6.38
C MET A 49 -8.72 15.25 5.83
N LEU A 50 -7.64 16.02 5.99
CA LEU A 50 -7.51 17.39 5.46
C LEU A 50 -7.05 17.43 4.00
N ILE A 51 -6.61 16.31 3.45
CA ILE A 51 -6.18 16.21 2.05
C ILE A 51 -7.09 15.25 1.30
N ASN A 52 -7.18 15.41 -0.02
CA ASN A 52 -7.93 14.47 -0.85
C ASN A 52 -7.09 13.23 -1.19
N LYS A 53 -7.77 12.21 -1.73
CA LYS A 53 -7.19 10.92 -2.11
C LYS A 53 -5.99 11.04 -3.07
N GLU A 54 -6.11 11.90 -4.07
CA GLU A 54 -5.04 12.12 -5.06
C GLU A 54 -3.79 12.70 -4.39
N THR A 55 -3.97 13.72 -3.56
CA THR A 55 -2.89 14.35 -2.78
C THR A 55 -2.23 13.34 -1.86
N PHE A 56 -3.01 12.47 -1.21
CA PHE A 56 -2.47 11.39 -0.37
C PHE A 56 -1.59 10.45 -1.19
N ILE A 57 -2.08 9.94 -2.33
CA ILE A 57 -1.32 9.02 -3.19
C ILE A 57 -0.03 9.67 -3.67
N THR A 58 -0.09 10.93 -4.11
CA THR A 58 1.09 11.68 -4.55
C THR A 58 2.12 11.80 -3.45
N LYS A 59 1.71 12.22 -2.23
CA LYS A 59 2.63 12.30 -1.08
C LYS A 59 3.25 10.95 -0.71
N MET A 60 2.48 9.86 -0.75
CA MET A 60 3.01 8.53 -0.47
C MET A 60 4.07 8.11 -1.50
N LYS A 61 3.85 8.41 -2.79
CA LYS A 61 4.85 8.18 -3.85
C LYS A 61 6.10 9.05 -3.63
N GLU A 62 5.93 10.31 -3.25
CA GLU A 62 7.05 11.21 -2.90
C GLU A 62 7.87 10.64 -1.75
N TYR A 63 7.24 10.21 -0.65
CA TYR A 63 7.93 9.59 0.49
C TYR A 63 8.68 8.33 0.10
N LYS A 64 8.15 7.53 -0.83
CA LYS A 64 8.81 6.31 -1.32
C LYS A 64 10.11 6.62 -2.08
N LEU A 65 10.14 7.72 -2.83
CA LEU A 65 11.30 8.16 -3.63
C LEU A 65 12.22 9.11 -2.85
N GLN A 66 11.80 9.55 -1.67
CA GLN A 66 12.54 10.51 -0.87
C GLN A 66 13.88 9.94 -0.41
N LYS A 67 14.96 10.69 -0.62
CA LYS A 67 16.31 10.33 -0.15
C LYS A 67 16.55 10.67 1.33
N LYS A 68 15.78 11.61 1.88
CA LYS A 68 15.84 12.00 3.29
C LYS A 68 15.26 10.90 4.19
N ASP A 69 15.93 10.63 5.30
CA ASP A 69 15.48 9.68 6.32
C ASP A 69 14.33 10.25 7.18
N SER A 70 13.14 10.34 6.59
CA SER A 70 11.93 10.72 7.32
C SER A 70 11.21 9.49 7.88
N VAL A 71 10.46 9.67 8.96
CA VAL A 71 9.61 8.59 9.51
C VAL A 71 8.70 8.04 8.43
N MET A 72 8.02 8.90 7.66
CA MET A 72 7.13 8.48 6.59
C MET A 72 7.86 7.75 5.45
N MET A 73 9.08 8.16 5.09
CA MET A 73 9.88 7.41 4.11
C MET A 73 10.09 5.97 4.58
N ARG A 74 10.51 5.76 5.84
CA ARG A 74 10.73 4.42 6.39
C ARG A 74 9.46 3.56 6.44
N ILE A 75 8.32 4.17 6.78
CA ILE A 75 7.02 3.48 6.80
C ILE A 75 6.55 3.10 5.39
N VAL A 76 6.76 3.98 4.40
CA VAL A 76 6.24 3.79 3.03
C VAL A 76 7.18 2.95 2.16
N LYS A 77 8.48 2.92 2.46
CA LYS A 77 9.49 2.15 1.74
C LYS A 77 9.09 0.70 1.43
N PRO A 78 8.55 -0.11 2.38
CA PRO A 78 8.13 -1.48 2.09
C PRO A 78 6.82 -1.61 1.30
N LEU A 79 6.01 -0.55 1.19
CA LEU A 79 4.70 -0.61 0.53
C LEU A 79 4.84 -0.60 -0.99
N THR A 80 4.07 -1.44 -1.68
CA THR A 80 3.95 -1.38 -3.15
C THR A 80 3.02 -0.24 -3.57
N LEU A 81 3.05 0.13 -4.87
CA LEU A 81 2.09 1.11 -5.40
C LEU A 81 0.64 0.61 -5.30
N LYS A 82 0.43 -0.72 -5.38
CA LYS A 82 -0.87 -1.35 -5.19
C LYS A 82 -1.35 -1.17 -3.74
N ASP A 83 -0.46 -1.35 -2.76
CA ASP A 83 -0.79 -1.11 -1.35
C ASP A 83 -1.17 0.35 -1.10
N ILE A 84 -0.38 1.29 -1.62
CA ILE A 84 -0.67 2.73 -1.49
C ILE A 84 -2.05 3.06 -2.06
N LYS A 85 -2.38 2.54 -3.25
CA LYS A 85 -3.70 2.74 -3.85
C LYS A 85 -4.81 2.14 -2.98
N LYS A 86 -4.64 0.89 -2.52
CA LYS A 86 -5.63 0.18 -1.70
C LYS A 86 -5.87 0.88 -0.35
N ILE A 87 -4.82 1.38 0.29
CA ILE A 87 -4.91 2.20 1.50
C ILE A 87 -5.69 3.49 1.20
N ALA A 88 -5.39 4.18 0.11
CA ALA A 88 -6.10 5.39 -0.28
C ALA A 88 -7.59 5.13 -0.57
N ASP A 89 -7.91 4.04 -1.29
CA ASP A 89 -9.28 3.63 -1.54
C ASP A 89 -10.04 3.40 -0.20
N LEU A 90 -9.43 2.67 0.75
CA LEU A 90 -10.04 2.41 2.07
C LEU A 90 -10.19 3.66 2.95
N ILE A 91 -9.29 4.65 2.87
CA ILE A 91 -9.38 5.87 3.70
C ILE A 91 -10.43 6.85 3.15
N TYR A 92 -10.54 6.95 1.82
CA TYR A 92 -11.26 8.05 1.17
C TYR A 92 -12.57 7.64 0.49
N ASP A 93 -12.72 6.39 0.07
CA ASP A 93 -13.91 5.91 -0.67
C ASP A 93 -14.86 5.10 0.22
N ASP A 94 -14.39 4.51 1.32
CA ASP A 94 -15.20 3.70 2.25
C ASP A 94 -15.93 4.57 3.30
N LYS A 95 -16.46 5.73 2.86
CA LYS A 95 -17.19 6.69 3.69
C LYS A 95 -18.70 6.48 3.66
#